data_AF-A0A926T558-F1
#
_entry.id   AF-A0A926T558-F1
#
_cell.length_a   1.000
_cell.length_b   1.000
_cell.length_c   1.000
_cell.angle_alpha   90.00
_cell.angle_beta   90.00
_cell.angle_gamma   90.00
#
_symmetry.space_group_name_H-M   'P 1'
#
loop_
_entity.id
_entity.type
_entity.pdbx_description
1 polymer ?
#
loop_
_entity_poly.entity_id
_entity_poly.type
_entity_poly.pdbx_seq_one_letter_code
_entity_poly.pdbx_strand_id
1 'polypeptide(L)'
;MGVTAVLLLVLAKLWQHFRDISLLPLSWAGMALPWGLAVGMGISVASSIIYRLWPAYRHSANYYLALILKPLQWPDLIWLGLLPGLSEELLFRGVMLSDLGLNTVALLVSSVFFGLLHFSGPQHWPYVVWATVVGLILGYSALATGNLLVPIVAHVFTNLASGCLWKLGRLSGGSAGS
;
A
#
# COMPACT_ATOMS: atom_id res chain seq x y z
N MET A 1 -6.30 12.86 -0.68
CA MET A 1 -5.22 12.04 -0.07
C MET A 1 -4.86 12.49 1.34
N GLY A 2 -4.53 13.77 1.58
CA GLY A 2 -4.19 14.25 2.94
C GLY A 2 -5.26 13.96 4.01
N VAL A 3 -6.54 14.25 3.70
CA VAL A 3 -7.65 13.96 4.62
C VAL A 3 -7.73 12.47 4.99
N THR A 4 -7.69 11.57 4.00
CA THR A 4 -7.73 10.12 4.24
C THR A 4 -6.58 9.66 5.12
N ALA A 5 -5.35 10.11 4.85
CA ALA A 5 -4.19 9.74 5.65
C ALA A 5 -4.30 10.21 7.11
N VAL A 6 -4.82 11.42 7.33
CA VAL A 6 -5.09 11.94 8.69
C VAL A 6 -6.17 11.12 9.38
N LEU A 7 -7.27 10.79 8.69
CA LEU A 7 -8.35 9.97 9.25
C LEU A 7 -7.85 8.58 9.66
N LEU A 8 -7.05 7.93 8.81
CA LEU A 8 -6.46 6.61 9.10
C LEU A 8 -5.47 6.69 10.27
N LEU A 9 -4.66 7.75 10.34
CA LEU A 9 -3.76 7.99 11.47
C LEU A 9 -4.53 8.19 12.78
N VAL A 10 -5.59 9.00 12.76
CA VAL A 10 -6.45 9.23 13.93
C VAL A 10 -7.09 7.91 14.36
N LEU A 11 -7.65 7.14 13.42
CA LEU A 11 -8.22 5.83 13.70
C LEU A 11 -7.19 4.89 14.34
N ALA A 12 -5.98 4.81 13.77
CA ALA A 12 -4.89 4.00 14.30
C ALA A 12 -4.53 4.41 15.73
N LYS A 13 -4.43 5.72 16.01
CA LYS A 13 -4.09 6.23 17.34
C LYS A 13 -5.19 6.01 18.37
N LEU A 14 -6.45 6.19 17.99
CA LEU A 14 -7.58 5.89 18.87
C LEU A 14 -7.63 4.40 19.20
N TRP A 15 -7.52 3.53 18.20
CA TRP A 15 -7.47 2.08 18.42
C TRP A 15 -6.30 1.71 19.34
N GLN A 16 -5.09 2.19 19.04
CA GLN A 16 -3.90 1.97 19.87
C GLN A 16 -4.16 2.37 21.33
N HIS A 17 -4.77 3.54 21.56
CA HIS A 17 -5.05 4.05 22.88
C HIS A 17 -6.06 3.21 23.67
N PHE A 18 -7.16 2.78 23.04
CA PHE A 18 -8.22 2.01 23.72
C PHE A 18 -7.86 0.55 23.99
N ARG A 19 -6.86 0.00 23.29
CA ARG A 19 -6.51 -1.43 23.32
C ARG A 19 -5.12 -1.71 23.90
N ASP A 20 -4.40 -0.67 24.32
CA ASP A 20 -3.03 -0.75 24.86
C ASP A 20 -2.07 -1.59 23.99
N ILE A 21 -2.13 -1.35 22.68
CA ILE A 21 -1.41 -2.16 21.69
C ILE A 21 0.05 -1.70 21.61
N SER A 22 0.97 -2.66 21.80
CA SER A 22 2.39 -2.48 21.49
C SER A 22 2.62 -2.57 19.99
N LEU A 23 3.07 -1.47 19.39
CA LEU A 23 3.39 -1.42 17.95
C LEU A 23 4.67 -2.19 17.65
N LEU A 24 4.75 -2.75 16.44
CA LEU A 24 6.03 -3.17 15.88
C LEU A 24 7.02 -1.98 15.87
N PRO A 25 8.29 -2.20 16.23
CA PRO A 25 9.27 -1.12 16.30
C PRO A 25 9.53 -0.53 14.92
N LEU A 26 9.78 0.79 14.88
CA LEU A 26 10.45 1.43 13.74
C LEU A 26 11.96 1.38 13.99
N SER A 27 12.60 0.33 13.50
CA SER A 27 14.05 0.19 13.60
C SER A 27 14.74 0.64 12.32
N TRP A 28 15.63 1.62 12.44
CA TRP A 28 16.53 2.06 11.37
C TRP A 28 17.74 1.13 11.19
N ALA A 29 17.71 -0.09 11.74
CA ALA A 29 18.74 -1.09 11.52
C ALA A 29 19.04 -1.23 10.01
N GLY A 30 20.32 -1.29 9.65
CA GLY A 30 20.79 -1.00 8.29
C GLY A 30 20.16 -1.83 7.17
N MET A 31 19.62 -3.02 7.47
CA MET A 31 18.94 -3.85 6.47
C MET A 31 17.47 -3.49 6.22
N ALA A 32 16.85 -2.62 7.03
CA ALA A 32 15.44 -2.26 6.88
C ALA A 32 15.15 -1.55 5.55
N LEU A 33 15.99 -0.59 5.15
CA LEU A 33 15.84 0.14 3.89
C LEU A 33 16.06 -0.78 2.67
N PRO A 34 17.16 -1.56 2.57
CA PRO A 34 17.34 -2.51 1.48
C PRO A 34 16.18 -3.51 1.37
N TRP A 35 15.71 -4.08 2.47
CA TRP A 35 14.59 -5.02 2.44
C TRP A 35 13.29 -4.36 1.98
N GLY A 36 12.98 -3.17 2.51
CA GLY A 36 11.80 -2.41 2.07
C GLY A 36 11.85 -2.09 0.58
N LEU A 37 12.99 -1.62 0.07
CA LEU A 37 13.17 -1.35 -1.36
C LEU A 37 13.07 -2.61 -2.22
N ALA A 38 13.66 -3.73 -1.78
CA ALA A 38 13.59 -5.00 -2.50
C ALA A 38 12.14 -5.51 -2.59
N VAL A 39 11.38 -5.46 -1.48
CA VAL A 39 9.95 -5.82 -1.45
C VAL A 39 9.14 -4.89 -2.34
N GLY A 40 9.32 -3.57 -2.21
CA GLY A 40 8.61 -2.57 -3.02
C GLY A 40 8.88 -2.71 -4.52
N MET A 41 10.12 -3.04 -4.89
CA MET A 41 10.51 -3.35 -6.27
C MET A 41 9.83 -4.62 -6.77
N GLY A 42 9.85 -5.69 -5.96
CA GLY A 42 9.15 -6.94 -6.27
C GLY A 42 7.65 -6.72 -6.52
N ILE A 43 6.99 -5.96 -5.66
CA ILE A 43 5.58 -5.58 -5.82
C ILE A 43 5.36 -4.79 -7.11
N SER A 44 6.23 -3.84 -7.43
CA SER A 44 6.10 -2.99 -8.62
C SER A 44 6.29 -3.78 -9.92
N VAL A 45 7.25 -4.72 -9.94
CA VAL A 45 7.48 -5.63 -11.06
C VAL A 45 6.30 -6.58 -11.22
N ALA A 46 5.84 -7.21 -10.13
CA ALA A 46 4.68 -8.09 -10.15
C ALA A 46 3.42 -7.35 -10.64
N SER A 47 3.17 -6.15 -10.12
CA SER A 47 2.07 -5.28 -10.58
C SER A 47 2.16 -4.99 -12.07
N SER A 48 3.36 -4.74 -12.60
CA SER A 48 3.58 -4.46 -14.03
C SER A 48 3.36 -5.70 -14.90
N ILE A 49 3.75 -6.88 -14.43
CA ILE A 49 3.49 -8.16 -15.11
C ILE A 49 1.99 -8.44 -15.13
N ILE A 50 1.31 -8.35 -13.98
CA ILE A 50 -0.13 -8.59 -13.86
C ILE A 50 -0.91 -7.59 -14.69
N TYR A 51 -0.51 -6.31 -14.70
CA TYR A 51 -1.09 -5.28 -15.59
C TYR A 51 -1.08 -5.72 -17.06
N ARG A 52 0.00 -6.35 -17.53
CA ARG A 52 0.12 -6.85 -18.90
C ARG A 52 -0.70 -8.12 -19.14
N LEU A 53 -0.72 -9.05 -18.18
CA LEU A 53 -1.31 -10.37 -18.35
C LEU A 53 -2.81 -10.44 -18.02
N TRP A 54 -3.32 -9.57 -17.16
CA TRP A 54 -4.69 -9.64 -16.65
C TRP A 54 -5.51 -8.40 -17.04
N PRO A 55 -6.32 -8.45 -18.12
CA PRO A 55 -7.07 -7.29 -18.62
C PRO A 55 -8.05 -6.68 -17.60
N ALA A 56 -8.70 -7.49 -16.76
CA ALA A 56 -9.64 -6.99 -15.76
C ALA A 56 -8.93 -6.22 -14.63
N TYR A 57 -7.76 -6.67 -14.20
CA TYR A 57 -6.90 -5.88 -13.30
C TYR A 57 -6.43 -4.60 -13.97
N ARG A 58 -5.97 -4.67 -15.24
CA ARG A 58 -5.55 -3.50 -16.00
C ARG A 58 -6.62 -2.41 -16.05
N HIS A 59 -7.86 -2.80 -16.35
CA HIS A 59 -9.00 -1.89 -16.39
C HIS A 59 -9.24 -1.22 -15.02
N SER A 60 -9.24 -2.03 -13.95
CA SER A 60 -9.46 -1.56 -12.58
C SER A 60 -8.33 -0.65 -12.08
N ALA A 61 -7.08 -1.01 -12.37
CA ALA A 61 -5.90 -0.22 -12.06
C ALA A 61 -5.91 1.11 -12.83
N ASN A 62 -6.26 1.13 -14.12
CA ASN A 62 -6.37 2.36 -14.89
C ASN A 62 -7.40 3.32 -14.28
N TYR A 63 -8.57 2.80 -13.88
CA TYR A 63 -9.61 3.60 -13.24
C TYR A 63 -9.12 4.18 -11.91
N TYR A 64 -8.59 3.33 -11.02
CA TYR A 64 -8.12 3.74 -9.70
C TYR A 64 -6.97 4.74 -9.79
N LEU A 65 -5.95 4.44 -10.60
CA LEU A 65 -4.80 5.32 -10.80
C LEU A 65 -5.22 6.65 -11.44
N ALA A 66 -6.16 6.66 -12.39
CA ALA A 66 -6.66 7.90 -12.96
C ALA A 66 -7.39 8.77 -11.90
N LEU A 67 -8.20 8.15 -11.04
CA LEU A 67 -8.90 8.85 -9.95
C LEU A 67 -7.93 9.55 -9.01
N ILE A 68 -6.81 8.89 -8.68
CA ILE A 68 -5.82 9.40 -7.73
C ILE A 68 -4.81 10.35 -8.39
N LEU A 69 -4.30 10.03 -9.59
CA LEU A 69 -3.13 10.69 -10.20
C LEU A 69 -3.45 11.82 -11.17
N LYS A 70 -4.65 11.85 -11.78
CA LYS A 70 -5.05 12.97 -12.65
C LYS A 70 -4.95 14.34 -11.96
N PRO A 71 -5.41 14.53 -10.70
CA PRO A 71 -5.32 15.83 -10.05
C PRO A 71 -3.92 16.21 -9.55
N LEU A 72 -2.97 15.27 -9.49
CA LEU A 72 -1.66 15.47 -8.88
C LEU A 72 -0.61 15.93 -9.90
N GLN A 73 0.30 16.80 -9.50
CA GLN A 73 1.50 17.16 -10.27
C GLN A 73 2.68 16.23 -9.92
N TRP A 74 3.77 16.34 -10.67
CA TRP A 74 4.99 15.54 -10.43
C TRP A 74 5.54 15.65 -9.00
N PRO A 75 5.66 16.85 -8.39
CA PRO A 75 6.12 16.96 -7.01
C PRO A 75 5.18 16.30 -6.00
N ASP A 76 3.88 16.23 -6.29
CA ASP A 76 2.88 15.67 -5.39
C ASP A 76 3.00 14.16 -5.23
N LEU A 77 3.74 13.48 -6.12
CA LEU A 77 4.00 12.05 -6.01
C LEU A 77 4.74 11.70 -4.73
N ILE A 78 5.55 12.61 -4.17
CA ILE A 78 6.19 12.37 -2.87
C ILE A 78 5.14 12.15 -1.77
N TRP A 79 4.06 12.93 -1.79
CA TRP A 79 2.96 12.83 -0.84
C TRP A 79 2.05 11.64 -1.12
N LEU A 80 1.90 11.24 -2.38
CA LEU A 80 1.28 9.98 -2.78
C LEU A 80 1.99 8.77 -2.17
N GLY A 81 3.33 8.80 -2.11
CA GLY A 81 4.09 7.74 -1.45
C GLY A 81 3.96 7.81 0.06
N LEU A 82 4.37 8.94 0.63
CA LEU A 82 4.55 9.10 2.08
C LEU A 82 3.24 8.96 2.87
N LEU A 83 2.18 9.66 2.47
CA LEU A 83 0.97 9.76 3.29
C LEU A 83 0.26 8.41 3.48
N PRO A 84 -0.13 7.67 2.43
CA PRO A 84 -0.70 6.33 2.59
C PRO A 84 0.34 5.34 3.11
N GLY A 85 1.59 5.38 2.63
CA GLY A 85 2.63 4.44 3.08
C GLY A 85 2.92 4.52 4.59
N LEU A 86 2.75 5.69 5.21
CA LEU A 86 2.84 5.84 6.66
C LEU A 86 1.52 5.49 7.37
N SER A 87 0.42 6.12 6.94
CA SER A 87 -0.86 6.02 7.68
C SER A 87 -1.52 4.64 7.57
N GLU A 88 -1.48 4.01 6.39
CA GLU A 88 -2.05 2.68 6.18
C GLU A 88 -1.21 1.61 6.87
N GLU A 89 0.12 1.64 6.73
CA GLU A 89 0.96 0.65 7.39
C GLU A 89 0.90 0.77 8.92
N LEU A 90 0.81 1.98 9.46
CA LEU A 90 0.58 2.16 10.89
C LEU A 90 -0.75 1.53 11.32
N LEU A 91 -1.85 1.77 10.59
CA LEU A 91 -3.16 1.20 10.92
C LEU A 91 -3.17 -0.33 10.79
N PHE A 92 -2.75 -0.86 9.64
CA PHE A 92 -2.91 -2.28 9.35
C PHE A 92 -1.81 -3.15 9.95
N ARG A 93 -0.55 -2.72 9.91
CA ARG A 93 0.61 -3.53 10.36
C ARG A 93 1.06 -3.13 11.75
N GLY A 94 1.00 -1.84 12.06
CA GLY A 94 1.30 -1.34 13.40
C GLY A 94 0.24 -1.74 14.41
N VAL A 95 -1.04 -1.46 14.12
CA VAL A 95 -2.14 -1.61 15.09
C VAL A 95 -2.90 -2.92 14.87
N MET A 96 -3.59 -3.10 13.75
CA MET A 96 -4.51 -4.22 13.55
C MET A 96 -3.79 -5.58 13.58
N LEU A 97 -2.68 -5.73 12.87
CA LEU A 97 -1.88 -6.97 12.88
C LEU A 97 -1.36 -7.30 14.29
N SER A 98 -0.97 -6.28 15.07
CA SER A 98 -0.48 -6.45 16.44
C SER A 98 -1.60 -6.81 17.42
N ASP A 99 -2.75 -6.14 17.35
CA ASP A 99 -3.95 -6.44 18.17
C ASP A 99 -4.48 -7.87 17.93
N LEU A 100 -4.42 -8.33 16.67
CA LEU A 100 -4.86 -9.67 16.29
C LEU A 100 -3.81 -10.77 16.58
N GLY A 101 -2.65 -10.40 17.14
CA GLY A 101 -1.70 -11.35 17.71
C GLY A 101 -0.57 -11.82 16.78
N LEU A 102 -0.21 -11.03 15.76
CA LEU A 102 1.00 -11.21 14.93
C LEU A 102 1.16 -12.63 14.31
N ASN A 103 0.05 -13.27 13.98
CA ASN A 103 0.01 -14.64 13.46
C ASN A 103 -0.57 -14.67 12.03
N THR A 104 -0.66 -15.87 11.45
CA THR A 104 -1.21 -16.05 10.09
C THR A 104 -2.65 -15.56 9.95
N VAL A 105 -3.49 -15.73 10.97
CA VAL A 105 -4.89 -15.25 10.94
C VAL A 105 -4.90 -13.71 10.92
N ALA A 106 -4.12 -13.08 11.78
CA ALA A 106 -3.94 -11.62 11.80
C ALA A 106 -3.45 -11.09 10.44
N LEU A 107 -2.49 -11.78 9.81
CA LEU A 107 -1.97 -11.46 8.49
C LEU A 107 -3.08 -11.49 7.43
N LEU A 108 -3.86 -12.57 7.38
CA LEU A 108 -4.95 -12.72 6.41
C LEU A 108 -6.01 -11.62 6.62
N VAL A 109 -6.46 -11.42 7.86
CA VAL A 109 -7.52 -10.46 8.19
C VAL A 109 -7.09 -9.03 7.85
N SER A 110 -5.93 -8.59 8.35
CA SER A 110 -5.41 -7.24 8.06
C SER A 110 -5.21 -6.99 6.56
N SER A 111 -4.79 -8.00 5.81
CA SER A 111 -4.60 -7.89 4.35
C SER A 111 -5.92 -7.81 3.58
N VAL A 112 -6.96 -8.51 4.03
CA VAL A 112 -8.30 -8.40 3.46
C VAL A 112 -8.84 -6.98 3.68
N PHE A 113 -8.77 -6.45 4.91
CA PHE A 113 -9.20 -5.08 5.19
C PHE A 113 -8.39 -4.04 4.39
N PHE A 114 -7.08 -4.25 4.23
CA PHE A 114 -6.24 -3.42 3.37
C PHE A 114 -6.74 -3.43 1.92
N GLY A 115 -7.06 -4.59 1.35
CA GLY A 115 -7.63 -4.66 0.00
C GLY A 115 -9.00 -3.99 -0.10
N LEU A 116 -9.87 -4.19 0.89
CA LEU A 116 -11.20 -3.57 0.92
C LEU A 116 -11.14 -2.04 0.98
N LEU A 117 -10.11 -1.46 1.61
CA LEU A 117 -9.86 -0.01 1.58
C LEU A 117 -9.71 0.53 0.15
N HIS A 118 -9.26 -0.31 -0.78
CA HIS A 118 -9.03 0.05 -2.19
C HIS A 118 -10.25 -0.22 -3.09
N PHE A 119 -11.40 -0.54 -2.51
CA PHE A 119 -12.64 -0.76 -3.26
C PHE A 119 -13.16 0.55 -3.85
N SER A 120 -13.25 0.60 -5.18
CA SER A 120 -13.72 1.77 -5.95
C SER A 120 -14.99 1.48 -6.76
N GLY A 121 -15.66 0.35 -6.51
CA GLY A 121 -16.90 -0.07 -7.16
C GLY A 121 -16.90 -1.57 -7.51
N PRO A 122 -18.09 -2.18 -7.68
CA PRO A 122 -18.20 -3.63 -7.94
C PRO A 122 -17.43 -4.11 -9.17
N GLN A 123 -17.29 -3.26 -10.20
CA GLN A 123 -16.57 -3.56 -11.44
C GLN A 123 -15.05 -3.57 -11.26
N HIS A 124 -14.54 -3.05 -10.14
CA HIS A 124 -13.12 -2.88 -9.85
C HIS A 124 -12.59 -3.85 -8.79
N TRP A 125 -13.31 -4.94 -8.52
CA TRP A 125 -12.88 -6.02 -7.62
C TRP A 125 -11.48 -6.60 -7.92
N PRO A 126 -10.97 -6.68 -9.17
CA PRO A 126 -9.62 -7.18 -9.43
C PRO A 126 -8.54 -6.35 -8.73
N TYR A 127 -8.77 -5.04 -8.59
CA TYR A 127 -7.84 -4.16 -7.89
C TYR A 127 -7.84 -4.43 -6.38
N VAL A 128 -9.01 -4.71 -5.79
CA VAL A 128 -9.13 -5.16 -4.39
C VAL A 128 -8.37 -6.45 -4.16
N VAL A 129 -8.52 -7.43 -5.06
CA VAL A 129 -7.80 -8.71 -4.94
C VAL A 129 -6.29 -8.51 -5.00
N TRP A 130 -5.80 -7.69 -5.94
CA TRP A 130 -4.38 -7.39 -6.00
C TRP A 130 -3.90 -6.60 -4.77
N ALA A 131 -4.67 -5.62 -4.29
CA ALA A 131 -4.37 -4.88 -3.07
C ALA A 131 -4.34 -5.79 -1.84
N THR A 132 -5.22 -6.80 -1.74
CA THR A 132 -5.13 -7.84 -0.69
C THR A 132 -3.84 -8.63 -0.78
N VAL A 133 -3.41 -9.03 -1.98
CA VAL A 133 -2.12 -9.74 -2.16
C VAL A 133 -0.94 -8.84 -1.78
N VAL A 134 -0.93 -7.57 -2.19
CA VAL A 134 0.06 -6.58 -1.73
C VAL A 134 0.03 -6.47 -0.21
N GLY A 135 -1.16 -6.45 0.38
CA GLY A 135 -1.33 -6.43 1.82
C GLY A 135 -0.72 -7.64 2.52
N LEU A 136 -0.82 -8.83 1.93
CA LEU A 136 -0.18 -10.06 2.42
C LEU A 136 1.34 -9.94 2.36
N ILE A 137 1.89 -9.41 1.27
CA ILE A 137 3.34 -9.23 1.09
C ILE A 137 3.87 -8.24 2.14
N LEU A 138 3.21 -7.08 2.30
CA LEU A 138 3.60 -6.06 3.28
C LEU A 138 3.45 -6.59 4.72
N GLY A 139 2.33 -7.23 5.05
CA GLY A 139 2.11 -7.84 6.36
C GLY A 139 3.14 -8.93 6.68
N TYR A 140 3.45 -9.81 5.71
CA TYR A 140 4.47 -10.83 5.88
C TYR A 140 5.86 -10.22 6.08
N SER A 141 6.20 -9.15 5.35
CA SER A 141 7.46 -8.44 5.55
C SER A 141 7.59 -7.85 6.97
N ALA A 142 6.47 -7.38 7.55
CA ALA A 142 6.42 -6.91 8.93
C ALA A 142 6.66 -8.06 9.93
N LEU A 143 6.00 -9.20 9.74
CA LEU A 143 6.17 -10.38 10.61
C LEU A 143 7.58 -10.99 10.51
N ALA A 144 8.11 -11.12 9.30
CA ALA A 144 9.40 -11.75 9.05
C ALA A 144 10.58 -10.91 9.59
N THR A 145 10.43 -9.58 9.60
CA THR A 145 11.49 -8.67 10.05
C THR A 145 11.28 -8.13 11.46
N GLY A 146 10.07 -8.26 12.01
CA GLY A 146 9.68 -7.63 13.27
C GLY A 146 9.82 -6.10 13.23
N ASN A 147 9.72 -5.47 12.05
CA ASN A 147 10.03 -4.06 11.87
C ASN A 147 9.01 -3.39 10.95
N LEU A 148 8.34 -2.36 11.46
CA LEU A 148 7.33 -1.61 10.72
C LEU A 148 7.93 -0.73 9.61
N LEU A 149 9.21 -0.37 9.72
CA LEU A 149 9.87 0.46 8.70
C LEU A 149 9.97 -0.25 7.34
N VAL A 150 10.11 -1.58 7.34
CA VAL A 150 10.24 -2.39 6.12
C VAL A 150 8.99 -2.28 5.22
N PRO A 151 7.77 -2.60 5.70
CA PRO A 151 6.56 -2.42 4.88
C PRO A 151 6.27 -0.95 4.56
N ILE A 152 6.59 0.00 5.45
CA ILE A 152 6.44 1.45 5.14
C ILE A 152 7.27 1.82 3.92
N VAL A 153 8.55 1.48 3.91
CA VAL A 153 9.46 1.80 2.79
C VAL A 153 9.02 1.10 1.52
N ALA A 154 8.61 -0.18 1.61
CA ALA A 154 8.10 -0.93 0.47
C ALA A 154 6.87 -0.26 -0.13
N HIS A 155 5.89 0.12 0.70
CA HIS A 155 4.65 0.74 0.26
C HIS A 155 4.90 2.14 -0.34
N VAL A 156 5.69 2.99 0.33
CA VAL A 156 6.09 4.30 -0.20
C VAL A 156 6.74 4.15 -1.57
N PHE A 157 7.68 3.21 -1.71
CA PHE A 157 8.34 2.94 -2.98
C PHE A 157 7.35 2.47 -4.06
N THR A 158 6.47 1.51 -3.75
CA THR A 158 5.49 0.99 -4.70
C THR A 158 4.57 2.09 -5.23
N ASN A 159 4.10 2.99 -4.37
CA ASN A 159 3.23 4.09 -4.77
C ASN A 159 3.98 5.14 -5.61
N LEU A 160 5.22 5.46 -5.25
CA LEU A 160 6.07 6.33 -6.06
C LEU A 160 6.34 5.74 -7.44
N ALA A 161 6.74 4.47 -7.50
CA ALA A 161 7.01 3.77 -8.75
C ALA A 161 5.75 3.72 -9.63
N SER A 162 4.60 3.37 -9.07
CA SER A 162 3.33 3.34 -9.81
C SER A 162 2.94 4.73 -10.34
N GLY A 163 3.02 5.76 -9.50
CA GLY A 163 2.75 7.15 -9.87
C GLY A 163 3.64 7.65 -11.00
N CYS A 164 4.95 7.41 -10.89
CA CYS A 164 5.93 7.74 -11.94
C CYS A 164 5.64 6.99 -13.24
N LEU A 165 5.44 5.67 -13.18
CA LEU A 165 5.14 4.86 -14.38
C LEU A 165 3.86 5.32 -15.08
N TRP A 166 2.83 5.70 -14.32
CA TRP A 166 1.59 6.23 -14.89
C TRP A 166 1.79 7.62 -15.52
N LYS A 167 2.50 8.54 -14.86
CA LYS A 167 2.80 9.88 -15.40
C LYS A 167 3.68 9.82 -16.66
N LEU A 168 4.56 8.82 -16.75
CA LEU A 168 5.36 8.53 -17.96
C LEU A 168 4.56 7.86 -19.09
N GLY A 169 3.26 7.60 -18.91
CA GLY A 169 2.41 6.95 -19.91
C GLY A 169 2.61 5.43 -20.02
N ARG A 170 3.35 4.80 -19.09
CA ARG A 170 3.61 3.35 -19.12
C ARG A 170 2.48 2.52 -18.51
N LEU A 171 1.60 3.15 -17.71
CA LEU A 171 0.43 2.54 -17.08
C LEU A 171 -0.90 3.25 -17.44
N SER A 172 -0.91 4.13 -18.43
CA SER A 172 -2.13 4.65 -19.02
C SER A 172 -2.28 4.01 -20.40
N GLY A 173 -3.27 3.13 -20.57
CA GLY A 173 -3.56 2.57 -21.88
C GLY A 173 -3.95 3.68 -22.87
N GLY A 174 -2.98 4.23 -23.60
CA GLY A 174 -3.18 5.07 -24.78
C GLY A 174 -3.86 6.44 -24.58
N SER A 175 -3.95 7.00 -23.37
CA SER A 175 -4.61 8.31 -23.14
C SER A 175 -3.74 9.33 -22.40
N ALA A 176 -2.44 9.35 -22.68
CA ALA A 176 -1.59 10.50 -22.34
C ALA A 176 -1.51 11.40 -23.58
N GLY A 177 -2.57 12.15 -23.84
CA GLY A 177 -2.66 13.01 -25.02
C GLY A 177 -4.03 13.70 -25.14
N SER A 178 -4.28 14.67 -24.27
CA SER A 178 -5.11 15.87 -24.54
C SER A 178 -4.92 16.85 -23.40
#